data_AF-A0AAD9W1H0-F1
#
_entry.id   AF-A0AAD9W1H0-F1
#
_cell.length_a   1.000
_cell.length_b   1.000
_cell.length_c   1.000
_cell.angle_alpha   90.00
_cell.angle_beta   90.00
_cell.angle_gamma   90.00
#
_symmetry.space_group_name_H-M   'P 1'
#
loop_
_entity.id
_entity.type
_entity.pdbx_description
1 polymer ?
#
loop_
_entity_poly.entity_id
_entity_poly.type
_entity_poly.pdbx_seq_one_letter_code
_entity_poly.pdbx_strand_id
1 'polypeptide(L)'
;MKSLLLIGLPAVSAAVAPRQSYFSFGNYFSTGPVATNSWIRQATTTLVLPALNSPHTGNLGLWPGMGTKFDSGADGHLVQGLAISTVGYGSPCNFAATDNNWCAVASTYDGNQHDGTPYRAKQGDRVTYDYKYNDATANFDQTVSVNGVVVSTLSTASGHGAGWGTAMECQQAKCGTVPEHHYVNTTIIMNTADPNYSKTLGLNGATGNLVTADGGKTWTVADITIQQYTYT
;
A
#
# COMPACT_ATOMS: atom_id res chain seq x y z
N MET A 1 68.41 10.99 -1.73
CA MET A 1 67.37 10.14 -2.35
C MET A 1 66.01 10.65 -1.88
N LYS A 2 65.25 11.33 -2.75
CA LYS A 2 63.92 11.88 -2.43
C LYS A 2 62.89 10.76 -2.60
N SER A 3 62.28 10.32 -1.51
CA SER A 3 61.25 9.28 -1.51
C SER A 3 59.93 9.87 -1.99
N LEU A 4 59.39 9.37 -3.10
CA LEU A 4 58.02 9.62 -3.54
C LEU A 4 57.08 8.74 -2.70
N LEU A 5 56.22 9.34 -1.88
CA LEU A 5 55.02 8.64 -1.39
C LEU A 5 53.90 8.79 -2.41
N LEU A 6 53.55 7.69 -3.08
CA LEU A 6 52.31 7.55 -3.83
C LEU A 6 51.14 7.53 -2.83
N ILE A 7 50.27 8.52 -2.90
CA ILE A 7 48.97 8.49 -2.23
C ILE A 7 48.02 7.73 -3.16
N GLY A 8 47.72 6.48 -2.83
CA GLY A 8 46.70 5.69 -3.52
C GLY A 8 45.32 6.28 -3.26
N LEU A 9 44.57 6.58 -4.33
CA LEU A 9 43.16 6.95 -4.20
C LEU A 9 42.37 5.75 -3.64
N PRO A 10 41.44 5.97 -2.68
CA PRO A 10 40.50 4.93 -2.29
C PRO A 10 39.57 4.64 -3.47
N ALA A 11 39.60 3.39 -3.95
CA ALA A 11 38.59 2.87 -4.87
C ALA A 11 37.23 2.90 -4.14
N VAL A 12 36.37 3.83 -4.53
CA VAL A 12 34.96 3.84 -4.11
C VAL A 12 34.30 2.63 -4.76
N SER A 13 34.22 1.52 -4.04
CA SER A 13 33.34 0.42 -4.43
C SER A 13 31.91 0.94 -4.37
N ALA A 14 31.31 1.16 -5.54
CA ALA A 14 29.88 1.38 -5.63
C ALA A 14 29.20 0.15 -5.02
N ALA A 15 28.56 0.32 -3.87
CA ALA A 15 27.74 -0.71 -3.27
C ALA A 15 26.61 -1.01 -4.26
N VAL A 16 26.71 -2.14 -4.95
CA VAL A 16 25.60 -2.69 -5.73
C VAL A 16 24.55 -3.06 -4.70
N ALA A 17 23.48 -2.27 -4.60
CA ALA A 17 22.34 -2.62 -3.78
C ALA A 17 21.86 -4.01 -4.24
N PRO A 18 21.76 -5.02 -3.34
CA PRO A 18 21.32 -6.33 -3.75
C PRO A 18 19.91 -6.23 -4.34
N ARG A 19 19.71 -6.75 -5.56
CA ARG A 19 18.37 -6.93 -6.13
C ARG A 19 17.52 -7.70 -5.12
N GLN A 20 16.28 -7.25 -4.89
CA GLN A 20 15.28 -8.05 -4.17
C GLN A 20 15.22 -9.45 -4.78
N SER A 21 15.65 -10.45 -4.02
CA SER A 21 15.78 -11.84 -4.49
C SER A 21 14.45 -12.59 -4.51
N TYR A 22 13.42 -12.06 -3.83
CA TYR A 22 12.11 -12.68 -3.69
C TYR A 22 11.02 -11.62 -3.48
N PHE A 23 9.94 -11.74 -4.25
CA PHE A 23 8.64 -11.09 -3.97
C PHE A 23 7.49 -12.05 -4.34
N SER A 24 6.37 -11.95 -3.65
CA SER A 24 5.17 -12.76 -3.91
C SER A 24 3.90 -12.06 -3.40
N PHE A 25 2.81 -12.22 -4.14
CA PHE A 25 1.49 -11.72 -3.74
C PHE A 25 0.61 -12.84 -3.17
N GLY A 26 -0.20 -12.48 -2.17
CA GLY A 26 -1.18 -13.36 -1.54
C GLY A 26 -2.61 -13.05 -1.99
N ASN A 27 -3.54 -13.15 -1.04
CA ASN A 27 -4.96 -12.88 -1.24
C ASN A 27 -5.21 -11.38 -1.49
N TYR A 28 -6.29 -11.08 -2.24
CA TYR A 28 -6.65 -9.72 -2.58
C TYR A 28 -8.15 -9.54 -2.81
N PHE A 29 -8.61 -8.31 -2.58
CA PHE A 29 -9.85 -7.74 -3.09
C PHE A 29 -9.47 -6.62 -4.06
N SER A 30 -9.96 -6.62 -5.29
CA SER A 30 -9.61 -5.61 -6.28
C SER A 30 -10.80 -5.19 -7.14
N THR A 31 -10.79 -3.94 -7.58
CA THR A 31 -11.77 -3.35 -8.47
C THR A 31 -11.07 -2.49 -9.52
N GLY A 32 -11.66 -2.41 -10.70
CA GLY A 32 -11.16 -1.67 -11.84
C GLY A 32 -10.83 -2.57 -13.04
N PRO A 33 -10.61 -1.96 -14.23
CA PRO A 33 -10.56 -0.51 -14.45
C PRO A 33 -11.95 0.15 -14.35
N VAL A 34 -12.00 1.40 -13.90
CA VAL A 34 -13.19 2.27 -14.04
C VAL A 34 -13.57 2.45 -15.53
N ALA A 35 -14.81 2.86 -15.78
CA ALA A 35 -15.28 3.20 -17.12
C ALA A 35 -14.54 4.41 -17.74
N THR A 36 -14.60 4.52 -19.07
CA THR A 36 -14.07 5.66 -19.82
C THR A 36 -14.62 6.99 -19.29
N ASN A 37 -13.75 8.00 -19.14
CA ASN A 37 -14.06 9.32 -18.57
C ASN A 37 -14.51 9.31 -17.09
N SER A 38 -14.30 8.20 -16.39
CA SER A 38 -14.42 8.11 -14.93
C SER A 38 -13.07 7.82 -14.30
N TRP A 39 -12.96 8.11 -13.01
CA TRP A 39 -11.81 7.83 -12.15
C TRP A 39 -12.20 8.00 -10.69
N ILE A 40 -11.39 7.43 -9.80
CA ILE A 40 -11.62 7.45 -8.36
C ILE A 40 -11.10 8.76 -7.78
N ARG A 41 -12.02 9.59 -7.28
CA ARG A 41 -11.71 10.90 -6.69
C ARG A 41 -11.32 10.82 -5.23
N GLN A 42 -11.90 9.88 -4.50
CA GLN A 42 -11.53 9.61 -3.12
C GLN A 42 -11.72 8.13 -2.83
N ALA A 43 -10.80 7.55 -2.06
CA ALA A 43 -10.98 6.24 -1.48
C ALA A 43 -10.59 6.26 0.00
N THR A 44 -11.41 5.64 0.84
CA THR A 44 -11.20 5.52 2.28
C THR A 44 -11.40 4.07 2.68
N THR A 45 -10.55 3.53 3.55
CA THR A 45 -10.74 2.20 4.14
C THR A 45 -10.03 2.08 5.48
N THR A 46 -10.47 1.18 6.35
CA THR A 46 -9.80 0.89 7.63
C THR A 46 -9.31 -0.55 7.68
N LEU A 47 -7.99 -0.76 7.71
CA LEU A 47 -7.40 -2.05 8.05
C LEU A 47 -7.45 -2.27 9.57
N VAL A 48 -8.01 -3.39 9.99
CA VAL A 48 -7.83 -3.90 11.35
C VAL A 48 -6.57 -4.76 11.37
N LEU A 49 -5.53 -4.29 12.05
CA LEU A 49 -4.23 -4.95 11.98
C LEU A 49 -4.28 -6.36 12.59
N PRO A 50 -3.91 -7.41 11.83
CA PRO A 50 -3.85 -8.76 12.38
C PRO A 50 -2.65 -8.94 13.30
N ALA A 51 -2.56 -10.13 13.90
CA ALA A 51 -1.27 -10.59 14.40
C ALA A 51 -0.24 -10.62 13.26
N LEU A 52 1.04 -10.48 13.60
CA LEU A 52 2.10 -10.66 12.62
C LEU A 52 2.07 -12.07 12.03
N ASN A 53 2.66 -12.20 10.84
CA ASN A 53 2.81 -13.48 10.19
C ASN A 53 3.71 -14.44 11.00
N SER A 54 3.41 -15.74 10.92
CA SER A 54 4.12 -16.79 11.66
C SER A 54 4.54 -17.97 10.77
N PRO A 55 5.83 -18.37 10.77
CA PRO A 55 6.94 -17.67 11.41
C PRO A 55 7.10 -16.25 10.86
N HIS A 56 7.59 -15.33 11.69
CA HIS A 56 7.82 -13.94 11.32
C HIS A 56 9.13 -13.86 10.52
N THR A 57 9.02 -14.22 9.24
CA THR A 57 10.08 -14.18 8.25
C THR A 57 9.67 -13.27 7.10
N GLY A 58 10.62 -12.74 6.33
CA GLY A 58 10.35 -11.82 5.22
C GLY A 58 9.75 -10.48 5.65
N ASN A 59 9.66 -9.54 4.71
CA ASN A 59 8.94 -8.29 4.90
C ASN A 59 7.54 -8.44 4.32
N LEU A 60 6.52 -8.24 5.14
CA LEU A 60 5.12 -8.32 4.75
C LEU A 60 4.50 -6.92 4.69
N GLY A 61 4.05 -6.52 3.52
CA GLY A 61 3.21 -5.35 3.31
C GLY A 61 1.74 -5.78 3.17
N LEU A 62 0.88 -5.19 4.00
CA LEU A 62 -0.56 -5.18 3.78
C LEU A 62 -0.92 -3.76 3.34
N TRP A 63 -1.48 -3.62 2.14
CA TRP A 63 -1.77 -2.29 1.62
C TRP A 63 -3.07 -2.24 0.85
N PRO A 64 -3.92 -1.23 1.10
CA PRO A 64 -4.88 -0.75 0.14
C PRO A 64 -4.26 0.34 -0.74
N GLY A 65 -4.75 0.49 -1.97
CA GLY A 65 -4.27 1.53 -2.87
C GLY A 65 -5.04 1.63 -4.17
N MET A 66 -4.70 2.65 -4.94
CA MET A 66 -5.21 2.93 -6.27
C MET A 66 -4.08 2.90 -7.28
N GLY A 67 -4.23 2.11 -8.35
CA GLY A 67 -3.37 2.23 -9.53
C GLY A 67 -3.73 3.48 -10.31
N THR A 68 -2.75 4.17 -10.90
CA THR A 68 -2.97 5.47 -11.58
C THR A 68 -2.56 5.49 -13.06
N LYS A 69 -2.65 4.33 -13.72
CA LYS A 69 -2.15 4.08 -15.09
C LYS A 69 -2.61 5.08 -16.18
N PHE A 70 -3.81 5.65 -16.08
CA PHE A 70 -4.45 6.31 -17.23
C PHE A 70 -3.73 7.56 -17.73
N ASP A 71 -3.21 8.37 -16.82
CA ASP A 71 -2.61 9.67 -17.08
C ASP A 71 -1.15 9.75 -16.61
N SER A 72 -0.70 8.83 -15.74
CA SER A 72 0.73 8.68 -15.44
C SER A 72 1.53 8.14 -16.63
N GLY A 73 0.87 7.43 -17.56
CA GLY A 73 1.50 6.80 -18.72
C GLY A 73 2.38 5.59 -18.39
N ALA A 74 2.41 5.16 -17.12
CA ALA A 74 3.28 4.10 -16.63
C ALA A 74 2.51 3.08 -15.79
N ASP A 75 2.78 1.80 -16.09
CA ASP A 75 2.25 0.68 -15.32
C ASP A 75 2.90 0.61 -13.94
N GLY A 76 2.10 0.26 -12.94
CA GLY A 76 2.57 0.04 -11.57
C GLY A 76 2.64 1.29 -10.69
N HIS A 77 2.27 2.48 -11.18
CA HIS A 77 2.13 3.66 -10.31
C HIS A 77 0.95 3.51 -9.36
N LEU A 78 1.17 3.84 -8.08
CA LEU A 78 0.27 3.53 -6.98
C LEU A 78 0.20 4.70 -5.99
N VAL A 79 -1.02 5.11 -5.64
CA VAL A 79 -1.31 5.89 -4.43
C VAL A 79 -1.81 4.91 -3.39
N GLN A 80 -1.07 4.72 -2.30
CA GLN A 80 -1.29 3.60 -1.39
C GLN A 80 -0.95 3.91 0.07
N GLY A 81 -1.52 3.15 0.98
CA GLY A 81 -1.14 3.18 2.39
C GLY A 81 -0.48 1.86 2.73
N LEU A 82 0.58 1.89 3.52
CA LEU A 82 1.30 0.66 3.86
C LEU A 82 1.14 0.35 5.35
N ALA A 83 0.77 -0.89 5.66
CA ALA A 83 1.03 -1.54 6.94
C ALA A 83 2.13 -2.58 6.73
N ILE A 84 3.35 -2.28 7.17
CA ILE A 84 4.53 -3.11 6.91
C ILE A 84 4.98 -3.78 8.20
N SER A 85 5.26 -5.07 8.12
CA SER A 85 6.03 -5.81 9.10
C SER A 85 7.38 -6.16 8.50
N THR A 86 8.48 -5.85 9.19
CA THR A 86 9.84 -6.08 8.70
C THR A 86 10.62 -7.03 9.60
N VAL A 87 11.52 -7.79 8.98
CA VAL A 87 12.51 -8.64 9.66
C VAL A 87 13.91 -8.04 9.54
N GLY A 88 14.09 -6.83 10.07
CA GLY A 88 15.39 -6.15 10.11
C GLY A 88 15.34 -4.74 9.53
N TYR A 89 16.51 -4.24 9.10
CA TYR A 89 16.69 -2.89 8.58
C TYR A 89 16.44 -2.84 7.06
N GLY A 90 15.73 -1.81 6.57
CA GLY A 90 15.54 -1.61 5.11
C GLY A 90 14.13 -1.20 4.66
N SER A 91 13.48 -0.27 5.36
CA SER A 91 12.17 0.29 5.01
C SER A 91 12.08 1.73 5.55
N PRO A 92 11.20 2.63 5.07
CA PRO A 92 10.83 3.83 5.85
C PRO A 92 10.49 3.47 7.32
N CYS A 93 10.02 2.25 7.50
CA CYS A 93 9.69 1.59 8.75
C CYS A 93 10.88 0.81 9.33
N ASN A 94 12.05 1.46 9.51
CA ASN A 94 13.27 0.88 10.10
C ASN A 94 13.11 0.53 11.61
N PHE A 95 12.05 -0.17 11.97
CA PHE A 95 11.85 -0.74 13.29
C PHE A 95 12.72 -1.99 13.43
N ALA A 96 13.27 -2.21 14.63
CA ALA A 96 14.12 -3.37 14.85
C ALA A 96 13.28 -4.64 14.67
N ALA A 97 13.87 -5.71 14.13
CA ALA A 97 13.18 -7.00 13.94
C ALA A 97 12.54 -7.54 15.24
N THR A 98 13.10 -7.17 16.40
CA THR A 98 12.59 -7.55 17.73
C THR A 98 11.32 -6.82 18.14
N ASP A 99 10.93 -5.76 17.44
CA ASP A 99 9.86 -4.89 17.89
C ASP A 99 8.48 -5.53 17.68
N ASN A 100 8.34 -6.60 16.89
CA ASN A 100 7.08 -7.33 16.67
C ASN A 100 5.86 -6.41 16.45
N ASN A 101 6.04 -5.33 15.68
CA ASN A 101 5.04 -4.31 15.44
C ASN A 101 4.76 -4.15 13.94
N TRP A 102 3.64 -3.50 13.63
CA TRP A 102 3.33 -2.98 12.31
C TRP A 102 3.86 -1.56 12.16
N CYS A 103 4.12 -1.17 10.93
CA CYS A 103 4.40 0.21 10.55
C CYS A 103 3.34 0.72 9.60
N ALA A 104 2.58 1.73 10.03
CA ALA A 104 1.60 2.42 9.22
C ALA A 104 2.21 3.68 8.59
N VAL A 105 2.06 3.88 7.28
CA VAL A 105 2.61 5.04 6.57
C VAL A 105 1.81 5.39 5.30
N ALA A 106 1.67 6.69 5.02
CA ALA A 106 1.14 7.19 3.74
C ALA A 106 2.20 7.01 2.66
N SER A 107 1.83 6.60 1.44
CA SER A 107 2.82 6.14 0.47
C SER A 107 2.39 6.33 -0.98
N THR A 108 3.34 6.67 -1.84
CA THR A 108 3.13 6.74 -3.30
C THR A 108 4.30 6.08 -3.99
N TYR A 109 4.01 5.25 -4.98
CA TYR A 109 5.01 4.73 -5.90
C TYR A 109 4.77 5.30 -7.30
N ASP A 110 5.75 6.01 -7.85
CA ASP A 110 5.71 6.62 -9.20
C ASP A 110 6.90 6.18 -10.07
N GLY A 111 7.42 4.99 -9.79
CA GLY A 111 8.76 4.56 -10.20
C GLY A 111 9.79 4.80 -9.10
N ASN A 112 9.55 5.78 -8.22
CA ASN A 112 10.25 5.95 -6.95
C ASN A 112 9.26 5.84 -5.78
N GLN A 113 9.78 5.44 -4.62
CA GLN A 113 9.01 5.32 -3.40
C GLN A 113 9.03 6.65 -2.64
N HIS A 114 7.84 7.19 -2.35
CA HIS A 114 7.65 8.40 -1.55
C HIS A 114 6.80 8.05 -0.35
N ASP A 115 7.32 8.32 0.85
CA ASP A 115 6.64 7.95 2.10
C ASP A 115 6.47 9.17 3.00
N GLY A 116 5.34 9.21 3.70
CA GLY A 116 5.11 10.13 4.79
C GLY A 116 5.89 9.74 6.06
N THR A 117 5.51 10.34 7.19
CA THR A 117 6.08 9.96 8.48
C THR A 117 5.62 8.54 8.90
N PRO A 118 6.54 7.60 9.18
CA PRO A 118 6.16 6.26 9.61
C PRO A 118 5.67 6.26 11.06
N TYR A 119 4.72 5.38 11.38
CA TYR A 119 4.15 5.24 12.72
C TYR A 119 4.12 3.78 13.18
N ARG A 120 4.53 3.54 14.43
CA ARG A 120 4.47 2.21 15.07
C ARG A 120 3.03 1.89 15.49
N ALA A 121 2.45 0.88 14.87
CA ALA A 121 1.14 0.34 15.21
C ALA A 121 1.28 -1.12 15.69
N LYS A 122 0.24 -1.63 16.35
CA LYS A 122 0.21 -3.01 16.88
C LYS A 122 -1.04 -3.74 16.40
N GLN A 123 -1.05 -5.06 16.60
CA GLN A 123 -2.23 -5.88 16.38
C GLN A 123 -3.47 -5.26 17.05
N GLY A 124 -4.60 -5.28 16.34
CA GLY A 124 -5.89 -4.75 16.80
C GLY A 124 -6.07 -3.25 16.60
N ASP A 125 -5.00 -2.49 16.34
CA ASP A 125 -5.14 -1.09 15.95
C ASP A 125 -5.90 -0.97 14.62
N ARG A 126 -6.66 0.11 14.50
CA ARG A 126 -7.45 0.44 13.31
C ARG A 126 -6.73 1.49 12.50
N VAL A 127 -6.16 1.08 11.37
CA VAL A 127 -5.42 1.96 10.46
C VAL A 127 -6.34 2.40 9.34
N THR A 128 -6.74 3.67 9.35
CA THR A 128 -7.58 4.25 8.31
C THR A 128 -6.73 4.98 7.29
N TYR A 129 -6.90 4.63 6.03
CA TYR A 129 -6.26 5.27 4.89
C TYR A 129 -7.31 6.10 4.16
N ASP A 130 -7.02 7.36 3.91
CA ASP A 130 -7.83 8.26 3.09
C ASP A 130 -6.96 8.86 1.99
N TYR A 131 -7.38 8.73 0.74
CA TYR A 131 -6.73 9.29 -0.43
C TYR A 131 -7.74 10.19 -1.13
N LYS A 132 -7.47 11.49 -1.22
CA LYS A 132 -8.39 12.46 -1.81
C LYS A 132 -7.72 13.31 -2.86
N TYR A 133 -8.28 13.33 -4.06
CA TYR A 133 -7.79 14.21 -5.11
C TYR A 133 -8.12 15.68 -4.80
N ASN A 134 -7.12 16.53 -4.98
CA ASN A 134 -7.18 17.96 -4.73
C ASN A 134 -7.11 18.71 -6.06
N ASP A 135 -8.23 19.29 -6.48
CA ASP A 135 -8.34 20.00 -7.77
C ASP A 135 -7.42 21.24 -7.86
N ALA A 136 -7.05 21.85 -6.72
CA ALA A 136 -6.20 23.03 -6.71
C ALA A 136 -4.73 22.71 -6.98
N THR A 137 -4.27 21.52 -6.59
CA THR A 137 -2.88 21.09 -6.74
C THR A 137 -2.69 19.98 -7.77
N ALA A 138 -3.78 19.34 -8.20
CA ALA A 138 -3.78 18.11 -9.00
C ALA A 138 -3.04 16.93 -8.31
N ASN A 139 -2.96 16.95 -6.98
CA ASN A 139 -2.36 15.88 -6.19
C ASN A 139 -3.42 14.97 -5.57
N PHE A 140 -3.01 13.78 -5.18
CA PHE A 140 -3.69 13.04 -4.12
C PHE A 140 -3.12 13.43 -2.76
N ASP A 141 -3.97 14.01 -1.91
CA ASP A 141 -3.70 14.23 -0.51
C ASP A 141 -4.06 12.96 0.27
N GLN A 142 -3.07 12.39 0.94
CA GLN A 142 -3.18 11.16 1.69
C GLN A 142 -3.11 11.44 3.18
N THR A 143 -3.97 10.78 3.93
CA THR A 143 -3.93 10.74 5.39
C THR A 143 -3.99 9.31 5.88
N VAL A 144 -3.06 8.94 6.76
CA VAL A 144 -3.11 7.69 7.52
C VAL A 144 -3.36 8.01 8.97
N SER A 145 -4.41 7.40 9.52
CA SER A 145 -4.81 7.56 10.91
C SER A 145 -4.78 6.23 11.64
N VAL A 146 -4.25 6.20 12.85
CA VAL A 146 -4.28 5.04 13.73
C VAL A 146 -5.22 5.34 14.89
N ASN A 147 -6.26 4.52 15.05
CA ASN A 147 -7.30 4.68 16.08
C ASN A 147 -7.92 6.11 16.09
N GLY A 148 -8.11 6.68 14.89
CA GLY A 148 -8.71 8.00 14.70
C GLY A 148 -7.75 9.19 14.83
N VAL A 149 -6.47 8.97 15.12
CA VAL A 149 -5.46 10.03 15.18
C VAL A 149 -4.63 10.01 13.91
N VAL A 150 -4.51 11.15 13.22
CA VAL A 150 -3.64 11.29 12.05
C VAL A 150 -2.17 11.13 12.45
N VAL A 151 -1.46 10.21 11.80
CA VAL A 151 -0.06 9.87 12.12
C VAL A 151 0.88 10.01 10.93
N SER A 152 0.35 9.99 9.70
CA SER A 152 1.12 10.13 8.47
C SER A 152 0.31 10.89 7.43
N THR A 153 0.97 11.75 6.67
CA THR A 153 0.38 12.48 5.55
C THR A 153 1.36 12.52 4.39
N LEU A 154 0.83 12.54 3.18
CA LEU A 154 1.63 12.67 1.95
C LEU A 154 0.77 13.38 0.89
N SER A 155 1.36 14.23 0.06
CA SER A 155 0.66 14.84 -1.08
C SER A 155 1.54 14.73 -2.32
N THR A 156 1.05 14.03 -3.34
CA THR A 156 1.84 13.71 -4.54
C THR A 156 1.04 13.86 -5.82
N ALA A 157 1.69 14.33 -6.87
CA ALA A 157 1.19 14.24 -8.23
C ALA A 157 1.38 12.80 -8.71
N SER A 158 0.29 12.07 -8.92
CA SER A 158 0.37 10.62 -9.18
C SER A 158 -0.58 10.15 -10.28
N GLY A 159 -1.33 11.06 -10.89
CA GLY A 159 -2.38 10.75 -11.85
C GLY A 159 -3.74 10.50 -11.18
N HIS A 160 -4.71 9.97 -11.92
CA HIS A 160 -6.08 9.68 -11.50
C HIS A 160 -6.27 8.19 -11.16
N GLY A 161 -7.03 7.92 -10.10
CA GLY A 161 -7.28 6.55 -9.64
C GLY A 161 -8.04 5.72 -10.66
N ALA A 162 -7.40 4.68 -11.18
CA ALA A 162 -7.89 3.82 -12.25
C ALA A 162 -8.65 2.58 -11.78
N GLY A 163 -8.33 2.15 -10.57
CA GLY A 163 -8.86 1.00 -9.87
C GLY A 163 -8.47 1.13 -8.40
N TRP A 164 -9.03 0.28 -7.56
CA TRP A 164 -8.72 0.25 -6.14
C TRP A 164 -8.61 -1.21 -5.70
N GLY A 165 -7.79 -1.48 -4.70
CA GLY A 165 -7.74 -2.82 -4.14
C GLY A 165 -6.86 -2.92 -2.93
N THR A 166 -6.79 -4.13 -2.40
CA THR A 166 -5.90 -4.54 -1.32
C THR A 166 -4.87 -5.50 -1.87
N ALA A 167 -3.70 -5.56 -1.26
CA ALA A 167 -2.74 -6.61 -1.53
C ALA A 167 -2.03 -7.07 -0.26
N MET A 168 -1.63 -8.33 -0.30
CA MET A 168 -0.67 -8.93 0.60
C MET A 168 0.62 -9.15 -0.18
N GLU A 169 1.63 -8.35 0.10
CA GLU A 169 2.91 -8.40 -0.59
C GLU A 169 3.99 -8.89 0.36
N CYS A 170 4.64 -9.99 -0.02
CA CYS A 170 5.75 -10.56 0.72
C CYS A 170 7.05 -10.36 -0.04
N GLN A 171 8.11 -9.93 0.67
CA GLN A 171 9.41 -9.63 0.10
C GLN A 171 10.55 -10.23 0.95
N GLN A 172 11.75 -10.30 0.37
CA GLN A 172 13.00 -10.79 0.97
C GLN A 172 13.07 -12.30 1.29
N ALA A 173 12.02 -12.88 1.86
CA ALA A 173 11.88 -14.30 2.14
C ALA A 173 10.40 -14.66 2.22
N LYS A 174 10.06 -15.96 2.29
CA LYS A 174 8.67 -16.40 2.47
C LYS A 174 8.12 -15.87 3.79
N CYS A 175 6.97 -15.21 3.76
CA CYS A 175 6.41 -14.55 4.93
C CYS A 175 5.61 -15.47 5.85
N GLY A 176 5.89 -16.78 5.85
CA GLY A 176 5.14 -17.73 6.67
C GLY A 176 3.63 -17.65 6.41
N THR A 177 2.84 -17.78 7.47
CA THR A 177 1.38 -17.69 7.43
C THR A 177 0.91 -16.33 7.92
N VAL A 178 0.18 -15.60 7.08
CA VAL A 178 -0.49 -14.35 7.43
C VAL A 178 -1.91 -14.69 7.89
N PRO A 179 -2.33 -14.23 9.09
CA PRO A 179 -3.68 -14.44 9.58
C PRO A 179 -4.75 -13.79 8.70
N GLU A 180 -5.98 -14.30 8.81
CA GLU A 180 -7.17 -13.60 8.30
C GLU A 180 -7.22 -12.19 8.88
N HIS A 181 -7.61 -11.22 8.05
CA HIS A 181 -7.74 -9.82 8.44
C HIS A 181 -8.80 -9.10 7.61
N HIS A 182 -9.15 -7.90 8.07
CA HIS A 182 -10.29 -7.17 7.54
C HIS A 182 -9.95 -5.75 7.13
N TYR A 183 -10.50 -5.33 6.00
CA TYR A 183 -10.65 -3.92 5.64
C TYR A 183 -12.13 -3.56 5.79
N VAL A 184 -12.43 -2.61 6.68
CA VAL A 184 -13.81 -2.23 7.00
C VAL A 184 -14.09 -0.78 6.62
N ASN A 185 -15.37 -0.48 6.42
CA ASN A 185 -15.87 0.84 6.06
C ASN A 185 -15.21 1.39 4.78
N THR A 186 -15.01 0.54 3.78
CA THR A 186 -14.45 0.97 2.50
C THR A 186 -15.45 1.84 1.76
N THR A 187 -15.00 3.02 1.31
CA THR A 187 -15.76 3.94 0.46
C THR A 187 -14.90 4.36 -0.72
N ILE A 188 -15.46 4.32 -1.92
CA ILE A 188 -14.82 4.74 -3.18
C ILE A 188 -15.76 5.74 -3.85
N ILE A 189 -15.32 6.98 -4.01
CA ILE A 189 -16.08 8.07 -4.63
C ILE A 189 -15.52 8.32 -6.02
N MET A 190 -16.35 8.20 -7.03
CA MET A 190 -15.98 8.46 -8.42
C MET A 190 -16.05 9.95 -8.75
N ASN A 191 -15.24 10.43 -9.69
CA ASN A 191 -15.41 11.75 -10.31
C ASN A 191 -16.73 11.83 -11.10
N THR A 192 -17.02 10.81 -11.90
CA THR A 192 -18.28 10.67 -12.64
C THR A 192 -18.91 9.33 -12.26
N ALA A 193 -20.24 9.26 -12.14
CA ALA A 193 -20.89 8.00 -11.78
C ALA A 193 -20.52 6.87 -12.77
N ASP A 194 -20.08 5.73 -12.25
CA ASP A 194 -19.82 4.52 -13.00
C ASP A 194 -20.71 3.40 -12.46
N PRO A 195 -21.92 3.19 -13.02
CA PRO A 195 -22.89 2.22 -12.50
C PRO A 195 -22.46 0.76 -12.70
N ASN A 196 -21.45 0.49 -13.54
CA ASN A 196 -21.00 -0.87 -13.83
C ASN A 196 -19.72 -1.25 -13.08
N TYR A 197 -19.17 -0.36 -12.24
CA TYR A 197 -17.90 -0.58 -11.56
C TYR A 197 -17.86 -1.88 -10.74
N SER A 198 -18.95 -2.28 -10.09
CA SER A 198 -19.01 -3.57 -9.36
C SER A 198 -18.77 -4.80 -10.22
N LYS A 199 -18.98 -4.73 -11.54
CA LYS A 199 -18.69 -5.83 -12.46
C LYS A 199 -17.19 -6.09 -12.63
N THR A 200 -16.35 -5.16 -12.16
CA THR A 200 -14.89 -5.25 -12.20
C THR A 200 -14.31 -5.91 -10.95
N LEU A 201 -15.16 -6.29 -9.99
CA LEU A 201 -14.72 -6.89 -8.73
C LEU A 201 -13.99 -8.23 -8.98
N GLY A 202 -12.71 -8.27 -8.65
CA GLY A 202 -11.87 -9.44 -8.57
C GLY A 202 -11.61 -9.84 -7.13
N LEU A 203 -11.73 -11.13 -6.84
CA LEU A 203 -11.51 -11.70 -5.51
C LEU A 203 -10.58 -12.90 -5.60
N ASN A 204 -9.57 -12.95 -4.73
CA ASN A 204 -8.73 -14.13 -4.53
C ASN A 204 -8.53 -14.33 -3.03
N GLY A 205 -9.07 -15.43 -2.48
CA GLY A 205 -9.06 -15.66 -1.03
C GLY A 205 -9.61 -14.46 -0.24
N ALA A 206 -10.61 -13.79 -0.80
CA ALA A 206 -11.25 -12.62 -0.21
C ALA A 206 -12.76 -12.66 -0.41
N THR A 207 -13.50 -12.04 0.51
CA THR A 207 -14.94 -11.83 0.40
C THR A 207 -15.27 -10.37 0.72
N GLY A 208 -16.38 -9.89 0.17
CA GLY A 208 -16.87 -8.53 0.37
C GLY A 208 -17.89 -8.20 -0.72
N ASN A 209 -18.83 -7.30 -0.41
CA ASN A 209 -19.88 -6.91 -1.35
C ASN A 209 -19.77 -5.43 -1.71
N LEU A 210 -19.43 -5.15 -2.97
CA LEU A 210 -19.33 -3.77 -3.48
C LEU A 210 -20.71 -3.28 -3.94
N VAL A 211 -21.26 -2.33 -3.20
CA VAL A 211 -22.62 -1.81 -3.44
C VAL A 211 -22.63 -0.29 -3.62
N THR A 212 -23.64 0.22 -4.32
CA THR A 212 -23.88 1.65 -4.53
C THR A 212 -25.35 1.96 -4.31
N ALA A 213 -25.64 3.15 -3.78
CA ALA A 213 -27.00 3.66 -3.59
C ALA A 213 -27.32 4.89 -4.46
N ASP A 214 -26.32 5.42 -5.17
CA ASP A 214 -26.38 6.70 -5.90
C ASP A 214 -25.99 6.54 -7.38
N GLY A 215 -26.27 5.36 -7.95
CA GLY A 215 -26.06 5.08 -9.37
C GLY A 215 -24.59 4.91 -9.77
N GLY A 216 -23.72 4.57 -8.82
CA GLY A 216 -22.28 4.33 -9.06
C GLY A 216 -21.41 5.57 -8.86
N LYS A 217 -21.91 6.61 -8.18
CA LYS A 217 -21.11 7.77 -7.79
C LYS A 217 -20.30 7.47 -6.53
N THR A 218 -20.87 6.71 -5.61
CA THR A 218 -20.25 6.21 -4.38
C THR A 218 -20.43 4.70 -4.31
N TRP A 219 -19.32 4.00 -4.13
CA TRP A 219 -19.27 2.56 -3.89
C TRP A 219 -18.80 2.29 -2.48
N THR A 220 -19.39 1.30 -1.83
CA THR A 220 -19.07 0.95 -0.44
C THR A 220 -18.91 -0.55 -0.29
N VAL A 221 -18.02 -0.94 0.64
CA VAL A 221 -17.93 -2.30 1.17
C VAL A 221 -17.86 -2.17 2.68
N ALA A 222 -18.83 -2.78 3.38
CA ALA A 222 -18.87 -2.69 4.85
C ALA A 222 -17.70 -3.44 5.49
N ASP A 223 -17.44 -4.65 5.00
CA ASP A 223 -16.38 -5.54 5.46
C ASP A 223 -15.82 -6.32 4.26
N ILE A 224 -14.51 -6.21 4.06
CA ILE A 224 -13.70 -7.03 3.18
C ILE A 224 -12.92 -7.98 4.08
N THR A 225 -13.20 -9.28 3.99
CA THR A 225 -12.43 -10.32 4.68
C THR A 225 -11.36 -10.84 3.74
N ILE A 226 -10.10 -10.78 4.16
CA ILE A 226 -8.96 -11.41 3.47
C ILE A 226 -8.63 -12.70 4.23
N GLN A 227 -8.83 -13.85 3.60
CA GLN A 227 -8.60 -15.16 4.19
C GLN A 227 -7.12 -15.35 4.56
N GLN A 228 -6.88 -16.24 5.52
CA GLN A 228 -5.53 -16.68 5.87
C GLN A 228 -4.76 -17.14 4.62
N TYR A 229 -3.48 -16.82 4.54
CA TYR A 229 -2.62 -17.21 3.43
C TYR A 229 -1.24 -17.63 3.91
N THR A 230 -0.70 -18.71 3.35
CA THR A 230 0.66 -19.19 3.66
C THR A 230 1.54 -19.05 2.42
N TYR A 231 2.64 -18.30 2.56
CA TYR A 231 3.69 -18.21 1.54
C TYR A 231 4.53 -19.49 1.57
N THR A 232 4.25 -20.40 0.65
CA THR A 232 4.88 -21.73 0.57
C THR A 232 6.23 -21.76 -0.09
#